data_AF-A0A529PWC9-F1
#
_entry.id   AF-A0A529PWC9-F1
#
_cell.length_a   1.000
_cell.length_b   1.000
_cell.length_c   1.000
_cell.angle_alpha   90.00
_cell.angle_beta   90.00
_cell.angle_gamma   90.00
#
_symmetry.space_group_name_H-M   'P 1'
#
loop_
_entity.id
_entity.type
_entity.pdbx_description
1 polymer ?
#
loop_
_entity_poly.entity_id
_entity_poly.type
_entity_poly.pdbx_seq_one_letter_code
_entity_poly.pdbx_strand_id
1 'polypeptide(L)'
;GLQYDLEEGGDIFFILTNADGAKDFKIMTAPVDNPVCANWQELVPHEPGRLILSVLGFKHHMVRLERKDGLPRIVVRERASGEEHFISFDEEAFSLGLSGS
;
A
#
# COMPACT_ATOMS: atom_id res chain seq x y z
N GLY A 1 18.50 -1.45 5.35
CA GLY A 1 17.99 -2.65 6.06
C GLY A 1 16.60 -2.98 5.56
N LEU A 2 16.12 -4.18 5.88
CA LEU A 2 14.73 -4.59 5.62
C LEU A 2 13.78 -3.79 6.53
N GLN A 3 12.74 -3.23 5.95
CA GLN A 3 11.66 -2.49 6.62
C GLN A 3 10.33 -3.09 6.19
N TYR A 4 9.41 -3.16 7.15
CA TYR A 4 8.03 -3.56 6.89
C TYR A 4 7.09 -2.99 7.95
N ASP A 5 5.90 -2.62 7.52
CA ASP A 5 4.76 -2.24 8.38
C ASP A 5 3.57 -3.12 8.02
N LEU A 6 2.76 -3.49 9.03
CA LEU A 6 1.56 -4.31 8.86
C LEU A 6 0.32 -3.47 9.10
N GLU A 7 -0.66 -3.64 8.22
CA GLU A 7 -1.99 -3.06 8.32
C GLU A 7 -3.03 -4.19 8.29
N GLU A 8 -3.99 -4.16 9.21
CA GLU A 8 -5.03 -5.18 9.29
C GLU A 8 -6.03 -5.06 8.12
N GLY A 9 -6.29 -6.19 7.45
CA GLY A 9 -7.25 -6.31 6.36
C GLY A 9 -8.40 -7.26 6.69
N GLY A 10 -8.58 -7.67 7.94
CA GLY A 10 -9.53 -8.73 8.33
C GLY A 10 -8.85 -10.09 8.41
N ASP A 11 -8.99 -10.92 7.38
CA ASP A 11 -8.39 -12.26 7.29
C ASP A 11 -6.95 -12.25 6.75
N ILE A 12 -6.47 -11.09 6.30
CA ILE A 12 -5.12 -10.86 5.80
C ILE A 12 -4.49 -9.63 6.46
N PHE A 13 -3.17 -9.58 6.46
CA PHE A 13 -2.41 -8.34 6.60
C PHE A 13 -2.08 -7.77 5.22
N PHE A 14 -2.16 -6.45 5.08
CA PHE A 14 -1.41 -5.72 4.06
C PHE A 14 -0.05 -5.35 4.62
N ILE A 15 1.00 -5.63 3.86
CA ILE A 15 2.38 -5.50 4.33
C ILE A 15 3.11 -4.54 3.40
N LEU A 16 3.37 -3.33 3.87
CA LEU A 16 4.20 -2.35 3.17
C LEU A 16 5.66 -2.67 3.43
N THR A 17 6.45 -3.02 2.42
CA THR A 17 7.84 -3.48 2.63
C THR A 17 8.80 -3.05 1.53
N ASN A 18 10.08 -2.91 1.89
CA ASN A 18 11.19 -2.73 0.96
C ASN A 18 11.97 -4.03 0.67
N ALA A 19 11.37 -5.20 0.96
CA ALA A 19 11.95 -6.50 0.68
C ALA A 19 12.41 -6.65 -0.78
N ASP A 20 13.39 -7.52 -1.01
CA ASP A 20 13.91 -7.85 -2.35
C ASP A 20 14.48 -6.66 -3.14
N GLY A 21 14.89 -5.61 -2.43
CA GLY A 21 15.46 -4.40 -3.05
C GLY A 21 14.41 -3.41 -3.56
N ALA A 22 13.14 -3.53 -3.16
CA ALA A 22 12.07 -2.59 -3.47
C ALA A 22 12.26 -1.24 -2.77
N LYS A 23 13.14 -0.38 -3.30
CA LYS A 23 13.49 0.91 -2.69
C LYS A 23 12.30 1.87 -2.55
N ASP A 24 11.37 1.81 -3.51
CA ASP A 24 10.14 2.60 -3.50
C ASP A 24 8.96 1.84 -2.85
N PHE A 25 9.28 0.75 -2.15
CA PHE A 25 8.37 -0.15 -1.48
C PHE A 25 7.41 -0.90 -2.42
N LYS A 26 6.81 -1.96 -1.87
CA LYS A 26 5.73 -2.76 -2.47
C LYS A 26 4.72 -3.13 -1.39
N ILE A 27 3.53 -3.54 -1.80
CA ILE A 27 2.52 -4.08 -0.86
C ILE A 27 2.41 -5.58 -1.11
N MET A 28 2.67 -6.34 -0.07
CA MET A 28 2.44 -7.78 0.01
C MET A 28 1.20 -8.05 0.87
N THR A 29 0.70 -9.28 0.83
CA THR A 29 -0.34 -9.77 1.73
C THR A 29 0.08 -11.08 2.38
N ALA A 30 -0.39 -11.34 3.60
CA ALA A 30 -0.25 -12.65 4.25
C ALA A 30 -1.48 -12.97 5.10
N PRO A 31 -1.83 -14.26 5.29
CA PRO A 31 -2.89 -14.64 6.22
C PRO A 31 -2.57 -14.20 7.65
N VAL A 32 -3.59 -13.71 8.38
CA VAL A 32 -3.39 -13.26 9.79
C VAL A 32 -3.02 -14.40 10.73
N ASP A 33 -3.43 -15.63 10.42
CA ASP A 33 -3.14 -16.83 11.22
C ASP A 33 -1.74 -17.41 10.95
N ASN A 34 -1.08 -17.00 9.86
CA ASN A 34 0.26 -17.45 9.50
C ASN A 34 1.05 -16.40 8.69
N PRO A 35 1.43 -15.25 9.29
CA PRO A 35 1.99 -14.10 8.58
C PRO A 35 3.50 -14.16 8.32
N VAL A 36 4.10 -15.36 8.38
CA VAL A 36 5.54 -15.54 8.14
C VAL A 36 5.93 -15.10 6.73
N CYS A 37 7.15 -14.58 6.55
CA CYS A 37 7.62 -14.05 5.24
C CYS A 37 7.47 -15.04 4.08
N ALA A 38 7.56 -16.35 4.34
CA ALA A 38 7.36 -17.39 3.32
C ALA A 38 5.93 -17.43 2.74
N ASN A 39 4.94 -16.88 3.44
CA ASN A 39 3.55 -16.80 3.01
C ASN A 39 3.18 -15.43 2.40
N TRP A 40 4.14 -14.52 2.28
CA TRP A 40 3.88 -13.21 1.70
C TRP A 40 3.63 -13.35 0.20
N GLN A 41 2.52 -12.79 -0.27
CA GLN A 41 2.15 -12.76 -1.68
C GLN A 41 2.09 -11.33 -2.17
N GLU A 42 2.59 -11.07 -3.37
CA GLU A 42 2.64 -9.71 -3.91
C GLU A 42 1.24 -9.26 -4.35
N LEU A 43 0.83 -8.08 -3.87
CA LEU A 43 -0.45 -7.46 -4.22
C LEU A 43 -0.26 -6.21 -5.09
N VAL A 44 0.69 -5.35 -4.71
CA VAL A 44 1.11 -4.17 -5.48
C VAL A 44 2.62 -4.29 -5.69
N PRO A 45 3.09 -4.59 -6.91
CA PRO A 45 4.51 -4.75 -7.18
C PRO A 45 5.26 -3.43 -7.00
N HIS A 46 6.55 -3.55 -6.74
CA HIS A 46 7.46 -2.41 -6.74
C HIS A 46 7.54 -1.78 -8.13
N GLU A 47 7.50 -0.46 -8.19
CA GLU A 47 7.68 0.33 -9.41
C GLU A 47 8.64 1.49 -9.12
N PRO A 48 9.80 1.58 -9.81
CA PRO A 48 10.73 2.69 -9.62
C PRO A 48 10.05 4.05 -9.86
N GLY A 49 10.26 4.99 -8.95
CA GLY A 49 9.66 6.33 -9.01
C GLY A 49 8.23 6.41 -8.44
N ARG A 50 7.68 5.31 -7.92
CA ARG A 50 6.39 5.25 -7.20
C ARG A 50 6.61 4.83 -5.75
N LEU A 51 6.95 5.81 -4.91
CA LEU A 51 7.15 5.58 -3.47
C LEU A 51 5.80 5.39 -2.77
N ILE A 52 5.54 4.19 -2.25
CA ILE A 52 4.37 3.93 -1.40
C ILE A 52 4.70 4.37 0.03
N LEU A 53 3.91 5.30 0.56
CA LEU A 53 4.15 5.95 1.86
C LEU A 53 3.37 5.28 2.99
N SER A 54 2.15 4.83 2.73
CA SER A 54 1.31 4.14 3.71
C SER A 54 0.22 3.32 3.04
N VAL A 55 -0.36 2.39 3.80
CA VAL A 55 -1.50 1.57 3.42
C VAL A 55 -2.53 1.56 4.55
N LEU A 56 -3.81 1.58 4.21
CA LEU A 56 -4.94 1.41 5.12
C LEU A 56 -5.88 0.32 4.60
N GLY A 57 -6.35 -0.52 5.51
CA GLY A 57 -7.29 -1.60 5.24
C GLY A 57 -8.73 -1.20 5.56
N PHE A 58 -9.63 -1.43 4.61
CA PHE A 58 -11.08 -1.37 4.83
C PHE A 58 -11.72 -2.72 4.45
N LYS A 59 -12.97 -2.93 4.88
CA LYS A 59 -13.71 -4.17 4.61
C LYS A 59 -13.73 -4.56 3.12
N HIS A 60 -13.92 -3.58 2.24
CA HIS A 60 -14.04 -3.80 0.79
C HIS A 60 -12.96 -3.09 -0.03
N HIS A 61 -12.12 -2.28 0.61
CA HIS A 61 -11.11 -1.47 -0.09
C HIS A 61 -9.77 -1.57 0.62
N MET A 62 -8.69 -1.41 -0.14
CA MET A 62 -7.38 -1.04 0.39
C MET A 62 -7.05 0.34 -0.16
N VAL A 63 -6.56 1.23 0.69
CA VAL A 63 -6.19 2.59 0.31
C VAL A 63 -4.70 2.76 0.54
N ARG A 64 -3.98 3.31 -0.43
CA ARG A 64 -2.57 3.67 -0.26
C ARG A 64 -2.34 5.13 -0.58
N LEU A 65 -1.45 5.74 0.18
CA LEU A 65 -0.84 7.01 -0.17
C LEU A 65 0.49 6.71 -0.87
N GLU A 66 0.69 7.28 -2.05
CA GLU A 66 1.95 7.13 -2.78
C GLU A 66 2.37 8.46 -3.41
N ARG A 67 3.67 8.60 -3.68
CA ARG A 67 4.21 9.65 -4.54
C ARG A 67 4.68 9.00 -5.83
N LYS A 68 4.07 9.38 -6.95
CA LYS A 68 4.50 8.95 -8.28
C LYS A 68 5.00 10.15 -9.05
N ASP A 69 6.21 10.07 -9.58
CA ASP A 69 6.87 11.17 -10.31
C ASP A 69 6.89 12.49 -9.51
N GLY A 70 7.03 12.38 -8.18
CA GLY A 70 7.04 13.51 -7.24
C GLY A 70 5.66 13.99 -6.79
N LEU A 71 4.57 13.55 -7.44
CA LEU A 71 3.21 13.98 -7.13
C LEU A 71 2.53 13.03 -6.14
N PRO A 72 2.00 13.51 -4.99
CA PRO A 72 1.24 12.68 -4.07
C PRO A 72 -0.13 12.32 -4.67
N ARG A 73 -0.54 11.06 -4.49
CA ARG A 73 -1.89 10.59 -4.85
C ARG A 73 -2.38 9.54 -3.86
N ILE A 74 -3.69 9.53 -3.66
CA ILE A 74 -4.37 8.44 -2.96
C ILE A 74 -4.85 7.46 -4.02
N VAL A 75 -4.56 6.17 -3.83
CA VAL A 75 -5.10 5.12 -4.67
C VAL A 75 -6.01 4.24 -3.83
N VAL A 76 -7.25 4.11 -4.29
CA VAL A 76 -8.26 3.26 -3.69
C VAL A 76 -8.42 2.04 -4.57
N ARG A 77 -8.16 0.86 -3.99
CA ARG A 77 -8.29 -0.44 -4.66
C ARG A 77 -9.49 -1.19 -4.08
N GLU A 78 -10.41 -1.61 -4.93
CA GLU A 78 -11.49 -2.51 -4.55
C GLU A 78 -10.93 -3.94 -4.41
N ARG A 79 -11.28 -4.62 -3.32
CA ARG A 79 -10.60 -5.86 -2.91
C ARG A 79 -11.01 -7.09 -3.71
N ALA A 80 -12.24 -7.16 -4.23
CA ALA A 80 -12.75 -8.35 -4.90
C ALA A 80 -12.32 -8.42 -6.38
N SER A 81 -12.34 -7.28 -7.06
CA SER A 81 -12.03 -7.07 -8.47
C SER A 81 -10.57 -6.65 -8.68
N GLY A 82 -9.97 -5.96 -7.71
CA GLY A 82 -8.67 -5.33 -7.87
C GLY A 82 -8.69 -4.02 -8.66
N GLU A 83 -9.86 -3.50 -9.04
CA GLU A 83 -9.98 -2.21 -9.72
C GLU A 83 -9.42 -1.08 -8.84
N GLU A 84 -8.71 -0.15 -9.47
CA GLU A 84 -8.09 1.00 -8.80
C GLU A 84 -8.62 2.31 -9.38
N HIS A 85 -8.89 3.27 -8.49
CA HIS A 85 -9.07 4.67 -8.87
C HIS A 85 -8.15 5.56 -8.05
N PHE A 86 -7.63 6.60 -8.67
CA PHE A 86 -6.73 7.55 -8.04
C PHE A 86 -7.43 8.88 -7.82
N ILE A 87 -7.20 9.45 -6.64
CA ILE A 87 -7.55 10.82 -6.30
C ILE A 87 -6.25 11.60 -6.35
N SER A 88 -6.11 12.44 -7.38
CA SER A 88 -5.02 13.40 -7.54
C SER A 88 -5.54 14.81 -7.27
N PHE A 89 -4.66 15.68 -6.77
CA PHE A 89 -4.94 17.09 -6.56
C PHE A 89 -4.10 17.89 -7.55
N ASP A 90 -4.73 18.84 -8.25
CA ASP A 90 -4.08 19.63 -9.30
C ASP A 90 -3.36 20.90 -8.77
N GLU A 91 -3.38 21.15 -7.46
CA GLU A 91 -2.81 22.36 -6.87
C GLU A 91 -1.38 22.17 -6.35
N GLU A 92 -0.53 23.21 -6.44
CA GLU A 92 0.91 23.14 -6.13
C GLU A 92 1.25 22.87 -4.65
N ALA A 93 0.28 22.90 -3.74
CA ALA A 93 0.51 22.65 -2.32
C ALA A 93 -0.69 21.98 -1.64
N PHE A 94 -0.60 20.68 -1.37
CA PHE A 94 -1.55 19.94 -0.54
C PHE A 94 -0.83 19.02 0.43
N SER A 95 -1.45 18.78 1.59
CA SER A 95 -1.00 17.80 2.58
C SER A 95 -2.05 16.69 2.68
N LEU A 96 -1.63 15.45 2.53
CA LEU A 96 -2.48 14.27 2.68
C LEU A 96 -2.00 13.46 3.87
N GLY A 97 -2.90 13.29 4.83
CA GLY A 97 -2.77 12.34 5.91
C GLY A 97 -3.84 11.27 5.75
N LEU A 98 -3.44 10.01 5.92
CA LEU A 98 -4.38 8.92 6.11
C LEU A 98 -4.47 8.66 7.61
N SER A 99 -5.68 8.77 8.17
CA SER A 99 -5.98 8.38 9.54
C SER A 99 -7.24 7.52 9.57
N GLY A 100 -7.18 6.42 10.31
CA GLY A 100 -8.30 5.52 10.58
C GLY A 100 -8.38 5.27 12.09
N SER A 101 -9.60 5.04 12.58
CA SER A 101 -9.92 4.69 13.97
C SER A 101 -10.15 3.19 14.12
#